data_AF-A0A956S881-F1
#
_entry.id   AF-A0A956S881-F1
#
_cell.length_a   1.000
_cell.length_b   1.000
_cell.length_c   1.000
_cell.angle_alpha   90.00
_cell.angle_beta   90.00
_cell.angle_gamma   90.00
#
_symmetry.space_group_name_H-M   'P 1'
#
loop_
_entity.id
_entity.type
_entity.pdbx_description
1 polymer ?
#
loop_
_entity_poly.entity_id
_entity_poly.type
_entity_poly.pdbx_seq_one_letter_code
_entity_poly.pdbx_strand_id
1 'polypeptide(L)'
;GSAFFWGPALHEKQFVQIDQLTTGHYEISRWFVPPLAFFGRGEFPGISQELPMTFELGWAQWLGILLLVAVAIGTRAGRFASPESPPPARRALVVLGVALLAGGLFLTTRAAAPVYAAFPLLTFVQFPWRLLAVATVGAALLGGLGADRLADVVAGRRRWALAAGLVLGTIALAWPLVGPKRNGPLPAGILDPSSLQATRNTTTAGEYLPREVTTIGRPRSFENGVRADGTTRVLEANRRAGRWSLRIESDTPARVTLVDLYYPGWTATANGETLELGATDKTGNLWFEVPAGTTDVDVRLEPLPVRRGARIVSAITWAALLAVVLASRVLGNRSFHRRHRAAGRSTSIA
;
A
#
# COMPACT_ATOMS: atom_id res chain seq x y z
N GLY A 1 -0.94 14.23 8.98
CA GLY A 1 -0.92 12.91 9.64
C GLY A 1 -1.73 11.90 8.84
N SER A 2 -1.36 10.62 8.90
CA SER A 2 -2.01 9.51 8.16
C SER A 2 -2.99 8.69 9.02
N ALA A 3 -3.33 9.18 10.22
CA ALA A 3 -4.20 8.45 11.15
C ALA A 3 -5.60 8.19 10.56
N PHE A 4 -6.13 9.09 9.72
CA PHE A 4 -7.45 8.94 9.07
C PHE A 4 -7.54 7.68 8.19
N PHE A 5 -6.39 7.17 7.74
CA PHE A 5 -6.28 5.93 6.99
C PHE A 5 -5.97 4.75 7.92
N TRP A 6 -4.90 4.86 8.73
CA TRP A 6 -4.42 3.74 9.55
C TRP A 6 -5.32 3.41 10.74
N GLY A 7 -5.91 4.40 11.39
CA GLY A 7 -6.77 4.21 12.57
C GLY A 7 -7.97 3.31 12.25
N PRO A 8 -8.80 3.67 11.27
CA PRO A 8 -9.90 2.81 10.81
C PRO A 8 -9.41 1.45 10.32
N ALA A 9 -8.37 1.41 9.48
CA ALA A 9 -7.87 0.15 8.92
C ALA A 9 -7.42 -0.84 10.01
N LEU A 10 -6.73 -0.38 11.05
CA LEU A 10 -6.25 -1.23 12.14
C LEU A 10 -7.34 -1.64 13.12
N HIS A 11 -8.32 -0.77 13.38
CA HIS A 11 -9.43 -1.06 14.27
C HIS A 11 -10.47 -1.95 13.60
N GLU A 12 -10.87 -1.62 12.38
CA GLU A 12 -12.00 -2.22 11.69
C GLU A 12 -11.66 -3.54 11.01
N LYS A 13 -10.38 -3.90 10.90
CA LYS A 13 -9.95 -5.21 10.38
C LYS A 13 -10.57 -6.39 11.12
N GLN A 14 -10.99 -6.19 12.37
CA GLN A 14 -11.63 -7.23 13.19
C GLN A 14 -13.02 -7.60 12.66
N PHE A 15 -13.67 -6.73 11.88
CA PHE A 15 -15.00 -6.98 11.33
C PHE A 15 -14.99 -7.74 10.01
N VAL A 16 -13.80 -7.94 9.43
CA VAL A 16 -13.62 -8.60 8.15
C VAL A 16 -12.62 -9.76 8.26
N GLN A 17 -12.57 -10.57 7.22
CA GLN A 17 -11.71 -11.75 7.12
C GLN A 17 -10.32 -11.41 6.58
N ILE A 18 -9.70 -10.33 7.09
CA ILE A 18 -8.42 -9.83 6.57
C ILE A 18 -7.29 -10.86 6.70
N ASP A 19 -7.42 -11.79 7.65
CA ASP A 19 -6.49 -12.87 7.92
C ASP A 19 -6.29 -13.81 6.72
N GLN A 20 -7.24 -13.86 5.79
CA GLN A 20 -7.08 -14.54 4.50
C GLN A 20 -5.88 -14.02 3.69
N LEU A 21 -5.45 -12.77 3.92
CA LEU A 21 -4.25 -12.19 3.30
C LEU A 21 -2.93 -12.65 3.94
N THR A 22 -2.98 -13.54 4.94
CA THR A 22 -1.78 -14.00 5.66
C THR A 22 -1.68 -15.53 5.72
N THR A 23 -2.65 -16.24 5.16
CA THR A 23 -2.76 -17.70 5.19
C THR A 23 -2.77 -18.28 3.77
N GLY A 24 -2.62 -19.61 3.66
CA GLY A 24 -2.71 -20.33 2.40
C GLY A 24 -1.71 -19.82 1.36
N HIS A 25 -2.21 -19.30 0.24
CA HIS A 25 -1.37 -18.72 -0.82
C HIS A 25 -0.60 -17.49 -0.34
N TYR A 26 -1.08 -16.70 0.62
CA TYR A 26 -0.41 -15.48 1.08
C TYR A 26 0.47 -15.69 2.32
N GLU A 27 0.67 -16.95 2.71
CA GLU A 27 1.53 -17.28 3.85
C GLU A 27 2.99 -16.93 3.54
N ILE A 28 3.57 -16.02 4.33
CA ILE A 28 4.85 -15.41 4.00
C ILE A 28 6.03 -16.38 3.96
N SER A 29 5.95 -17.44 4.77
CA SER A 29 6.97 -18.49 4.89
C SER A 29 7.27 -19.19 3.55
N ARG A 30 6.28 -19.20 2.64
CA ARG A 30 6.35 -19.83 1.32
C ARG A 30 7.09 -19.00 0.28
N TRP A 31 7.32 -17.72 0.57
CA TRP A 31 7.66 -16.70 -0.43
C TRP A 31 8.98 -15.99 -0.16
N PHE A 32 9.79 -16.50 0.76
CA PHE A 32 11.14 -15.99 0.96
C PHE A 32 12.02 -16.25 -0.26
N VAL A 33 12.82 -15.24 -0.63
CA VAL A 33 13.71 -15.28 -1.78
C VAL A 33 15.07 -15.86 -1.37
N PRO A 34 15.62 -16.84 -2.10
CA PRO A 34 16.98 -17.32 -1.86
C PRO A 34 18.00 -16.24 -2.27
N PRO A 35 19.08 -15.98 -1.48
CA PRO A 35 20.02 -14.89 -1.78
C PRO A 35 20.66 -14.92 -3.16
N LEU A 36 20.85 -16.11 -3.75
CA LEU A 36 21.40 -16.26 -5.10
C LEU A 36 20.48 -15.67 -6.18
N ALA A 37 19.17 -15.56 -5.93
CA ALA A 37 18.22 -14.99 -6.88
C ALA A 37 18.42 -13.48 -7.10
N PHE A 38 19.15 -12.78 -6.22
CA PHE A 38 19.46 -11.35 -6.43
C PHE A 38 20.45 -11.10 -7.58
N PHE A 39 21.15 -12.15 -8.04
CA PHE A 39 22.18 -12.11 -9.08
C PHE A 39 21.80 -12.87 -10.35
N GLY A 40 20.86 -13.82 -10.26
CA GLY A 40 20.45 -14.61 -11.41
C GLY A 40 19.39 -13.91 -12.25
N ARG A 41 19.47 -14.08 -13.57
CA ARG A 41 18.30 -13.96 -14.46
C ARG A 41 17.39 -15.18 -14.25
N GLY A 42 16.88 -15.30 -13.03
CA GLY A 42 16.12 -16.44 -12.56
C GLY A 42 14.65 -16.15 -12.74
N GLU A 43 14.08 -16.75 -13.77
CA GLU A 43 12.66 -16.99 -13.92
C GLU A 43 12.21 -17.88 -12.75
N PHE A 44 11.75 -17.29 -11.65
CA PHE A 44 11.10 -18.06 -10.60
C PHE A 44 9.82 -18.63 -11.22
N PRO A 45 9.65 -19.96 -11.27
CA PRO A 45 8.36 -20.52 -11.63
C PRO A 45 7.43 -20.14 -10.48
N GLY A 46 6.58 -19.15 -10.72
CA GLY A 46 5.44 -18.95 -9.85
C GLY A 46 4.69 -20.27 -9.87
N ILE A 47 4.67 -21.00 -8.75
CA ILE A 47 4.05 -22.34 -8.64
C ILE A 47 2.55 -22.29 -9.04
N SER A 48 1.98 -21.09 -9.22
CA SER A 48 0.62 -20.81 -9.71
C SER A 48 0.55 -19.76 -10.83
N GLN A 49 1.67 -19.17 -11.24
CA GLN A 49 1.72 -18.16 -12.29
C GLN A 49 2.67 -18.69 -13.35
N GLU A 50 2.13 -19.15 -14.47
CA GLU A 50 2.86 -19.67 -15.64
C GLU A 50 3.80 -18.63 -16.30
N LEU A 51 4.03 -17.49 -15.64
CA LEU A 51 4.89 -16.42 -16.09
C LEU A 51 6.15 -16.35 -15.22
N PRO A 52 7.33 -16.28 -15.86
CA PRO A 52 8.58 -16.18 -15.14
C PRO A 52 8.75 -14.81 -14.46
N MET A 53 8.88 -14.81 -13.13
CA MET A 53 9.17 -13.61 -12.33
C MET A 53 10.66 -13.54 -11.97
N THR A 54 11.29 -12.37 -12.10
CA THR A 54 12.70 -12.16 -11.70
C THR A 54 12.77 -11.45 -10.36
N PHE A 55 13.71 -11.87 -9.51
CA PHE A 55 14.04 -11.25 -8.22
C PHE A 55 15.43 -10.59 -8.23
N GLU A 56 16.00 -10.38 -9.43
CA GLU A 56 17.31 -9.74 -9.56
C GLU A 56 17.23 -8.25 -9.23
N LEU A 57 18.28 -7.73 -8.58
CA LEU A 57 18.40 -6.30 -8.34
C LEU A 57 18.84 -5.52 -9.59
N GLY A 58 19.40 -6.25 -10.57
CA GLY A 58 19.99 -5.76 -11.80
C GLY A 58 21.51 -5.58 -11.73
N TRP A 59 22.20 -5.99 -12.79
CA TRP A 59 23.67 -5.94 -12.84
C TRP A 59 24.23 -4.52 -12.86
N ALA A 60 23.50 -3.55 -13.41
CA ALA A 60 23.92 -2.14 -13.39
C ALA A 60 24.08 -1.61 -11.96
N GLN A 61 23.14 -1.98 -11.09
CA GLN A 61 23.12 -1.62 -9.68
C GLN A 61 24.29 -2.28 -8.93
N TRP A 62 24.51 -3.58 -9.15
CA TRP A 62 25.64 -4.31 -8.57
C TRP A 62 26.98 -3.72 -8.99
N LEU A 63 27.16 -3.43 -10.29
CA LEU A 63 28.37 -2.80 -10.80
C LEU A 63 28.59 -1.40 -10.22
N GLY A 64 27.53 -0.61 -10.05
CA GLY A 64 27.61 0.71 -9.41
C GLY A 64 28.06 0.63 -7.94
N ILE A 65 27.57 -0.36 -7.20
CA ILE A 65 28.00 -0.62 -5.81
C ILE A 65 29.46 -1.07 -5.77
N LEU A 66 29.85 -2.02 -6.63
CA LEU A 66 31.24 -2.49 -6.73
C LEU A 66 32.19 -1.34 -7.11
N LEU A 67 31.77 -0.46 -8.01
CA LEU A 67 32.51 0.74 -8.39
C LEU A 67 32.71 1.68 -7.19
N LEU A 68 31.65 1.94 -6.40
CA LEU A 68 31.74 2.75 -5.19
C LEU A 68 32.77 2.16 -4.21
N VAL A 69 32.76 0.84 -4.00
CA VAL A 69 33.72 0.14 -3.14
C VAL A 69 35.15 0.23 -3.70
N ALA A 70 35.34 -0.02 -4.99
CA ALA A 70 36.64 0.04 -5.63
C ALA A 70 37.27 1.44 -5.57
N VAL A 71 36.49 2.50 -5.83
CA VAL A 71 36.96 3.89 -5.72
C VAL A 71 37.27 4.24 -4.25
N ALA A 72 36.48 3.76 -3.29
CA ALA A 72 36.75 3.96 -1.87
C ALA A 72 38.05 3.25 -1.41
N ILE A 73 38.35 2.06 -1.92
CA ILE A 73 39.60 1.35 -1.64
C ILE A 73 40.78 2.06 -2.33
N GLY A 74 40.65 2.42 -3.60
CA GLY A 74 41.71 3.08 -4.36
C GLY A 74 42.10 4.45 -3.80
N THR A 75 41.13 5.22 -3.31
CA THR A 75 41.39 6.50 -2.60
C THR A 75 42.13 6.28 -1.28
N ARG A 76 41.75 5.27 -0.48
CA ARG A 76 42.49 4.91 0.75
C ARG A 76 43.90 4.37 0.48
N ALA A 77 44.08 3.66 -0.62
CA ALA A 77 45.38 3.12 -1.05
C ALA A 77 46.27 4.17 -1.73
N GLY A 78 45.88 5.44 -1.78
CA GLY A 78 46.65 6.53 -2.38
C GLY A 78 46.72 6.49 -3.91
N ARG A 79 45.92 5.64 -4.57
CA ARG A 79 45.91 5.50 -6.04
C ARG A 79 45.13 6.60 -6.75
N PHE A 80 44.23 7.27 -6.03
CA PHE A 80 43.44 8.38 -6.53
C PHE A 80 43.59 9.56 -5.57
N ALA A 81 43.49 10.79 -6.09
CA ALA A 81 43.46 11.98 -5.27
C ALA A 81 42.36 11.83 -4.20
N SER A 82 42.72 11.91 -2.92
CA SER A 82 41.72 11.93 -1.87
C SER A 82 41.02 13.28 -1.93
N PRO A 83 39.69 13.31 -2.09
CA PRO A 83 38.96 14.54 -1.80
C PRO A 83 39.20 14.88 -0.32
N GLU A 84 39.02 16.15 0.04
CA GLU A 84 38.80 16.52 1.44
C GLU A 84 37.73 15.59 2.05
N SER A 85 37.81 15.37 3.36
CA SER A 85 36.88 14.49 4.09
C SER A 85 35.44 14.65 3.57
N PRO A 86 34.74 13.56 3.18
CA PRO A 86 33.43 13.69 2.56
C PRO A 86 32.50 14.48 3.48
N PRO A 87 31.72 15.43 2.92
CA PRO A 87 30.79 16.21 3.72
C PRO A 87 29.84 15.27 4.48
N PRO A 88 29.41 15.65 5.69
CA PRO A 88 28.59 14.78 6.56
C PRO A 88 27.33 14.28 5.85
N ALA A 89 26.75 15.08 4.96
CA ALA A 89 25.61 14.69 4.13
C ALA A 89 25.89 13.46 3.24
N ARG A 90 27.09 13.37 2.64
CA ARG A 90 27.46 12.22 1.79
C ARG A 90 27.61 10.95 2.61
N ARG A 91 28.19 11.04 3.81
CA ARG A 91 28.29 9.91 4.73
C ARG A 91 26.89 9.41 5.13
N ALA A 92 25.98 10.33 5.45
CA ALA A 92 24.59 10.01 5.76
C ALA A 92 23.88 9.29 4.58
N LEU A 93 24.10 9.74 3.34
CA LEU A 93 23.53 9.09 2.16
C LEU A 93 24.10 7.68 1.92
N VAL A 94 25.40 7.46 2.16
CA VAL A 94 25.98 6.10 2.09
C VAL A 94 25.36 5.20 3.14
N VAL A 95 25.26 5.66 4.39
CA VAL A 95 24.64 4.89 5.48
C VAL A 95 23.18 4.57 5.17
N LEU A 96 22.42 5.56 4.67
CA LEU A 96 21.04 5.36 4.24
C LEU A 96 20.96 4.34 3.10
N GLY A 97 21.78 4.48 2.07
CA GLY A 97 21.80 3.57 0.93
C GLY A 97 22.11 2.13 1.33
N VAL A 98 23.11 1.94 2.21
CA VAL A 98 23.46 0.63 2.78
C VAL A 98 22.32 0.08 3.64
N ALA A 99 21.71 0.90 4.49
CA ALA A 99 20.60 0.47 5.34
C ALA A 99 19.39 0.03 4.52
N LEU A 100 19.02 0.78 3.48
CA LEU A 100 17.91 0.44 2.58
C LEU A 100 18.22 -0.83 1.77
N LEU A 101 19.44 -0.94 1.22
CA LEU A 101 19.87 -2.11 0.46
C LEU A 101 19.90 -3.37 1.33
N ALA A 102 20.70 -3.35 2.41
CA ALA A 102 20.89 -4.50 3.27
C ALA A 102 19.60 -4.87 4.01
N GLY A 103 18.86 -3.87 4.51
CA GLY A 103 17.58 -4.09 5.19
C GLY A 103 16.52 -4.64 4.25
N GLY A 104 16.39 -4.07 3.04
CA GLY A 104 15.47 -4.57 2.02
C GLY A 104 15.78 -6.00 1.61
N LEU A 105 17.04 -6.31 1.28
CA LEU A 105 17.46 -7.68 0.94
C LEU A 105 17.24 -8.64 2.11
N PHE A 106 17.65 -8.28 3.33
CA PHE A 106 17.47 -9.11 4.52
C PHE A 106 15.99 -9.49 4.71
N LEU A 107 15.09 -8.51 4.67
CA LEU A 107 13.65 -8.73 4.87
C LEU A 107 12.99 -9.56 3.76
N THR A 108 13.64 -9.74 2.61
CA THR A 108 13.16 -10.63 1.53
C THR A 108 13.54 -12.10 1.75
N THR A 109 14.54 -12.37 2.62
CA THR A 109 15.11 -13.71 2.81
C THR A 109 14.54 -14.42 4.04
N ARG A 110 14.71 -15.75 4.08
CA ARG A 110 14.30 -16.59 5.22
C ARG A 110 14.96 -16.18 6.54
N ALA A 111 16.11 -15.50 6.51
CA ALA A 111 16.78 -14.99 7.70
C ALA A 111 15.92 -13.96 8.47
N ALA A 112 14.98 -13.29 7.80
CA ALA A 112 14.06 -12.36 8.43
C ALA A 112 12.83 -13.02 9.06
N ALA A 113 12.66 -14.35 8.99
CA ALA A 113 11.50 -15.03 9.57
C ALA A 113 11.21 -14.65 11.04
N PRO A 114 12.21 -14.51 11.95
CA PRO A 114 11.96 -14.04 13.32
C PRO A 114 11.38 -12.63 13.39
N VAL A 115 11.75 -11.74 12.45
CA VAL A 115 11.22 -10.37 12.38
C VAL A 115 9.74 -10.39 12.01
N TYR A 116 9.35 -11.21 11.03
CA TYR A 116 7.93 -11.35 10.68
C TYR A 116 7.10 -11.99 11.81
N ALA A 117 7.70 -12.89 12.59
CA ALA A 117 7.05 -13.44 13.78
C ALA A 117 6.88 -12.40 14.90
N ALA A 118 7.88 -11.53 15.11
CA ALA A 118 7.84 -10.47 16.12
C ALA A 118 6.92 -9.30 15.73
N PHE A 119 6.75 -9.04 14.44
CA PHE A 119 5.93 -7.94 13.91
C PHE A 119 4.85 -8.46 12.96
N PRO A 120 3.71 -8.98 13.48
CA PRO A 120 2.67 -9.60 12.65
C PRO A 120 2.06 -8.68 11.59
N LEU A 121 2.12 -7.35 11.75
CA LEU A 121 1.66 -6.43 10.71
C LEU A 121 2.49 -6.51 9.42
N LEU A 122 3.74 -6.97 9.51
CA LEU A 122 4.63 -7.09 8.36
C LEU A 122 4.20 -8.24 7.43
N THR A 123 3.42 -9.22 7.92
CA THR A 123 2.92 -10.32 7.07
C THR A 123 1.92 -9.86 6.03
N PHE A 124 1.25 -8.71 6.22
CA PHE A 124 0.39 -8.09 5.21
C PHE A 124 1.15 -7.52 4.01
N VAL A 125 2.50 -7.50 4.04
CA VAL A 125 3.29 -7.33 2.82
C VAL A 125 3.04 -8.48 1.84
N GLN A 126 2.56 -9.65 2.31
CA GLN A 126 2.25 -10.90 1.61
C GLN A 126 3.47 -11.57 0.97
N PHE A 127 4.22 -10.80 0.20
CA PHE A 127 5.32 -11.25 -0.62
C PHE A 127 6.60 -10.50 -0.24
N PRO A 128 7.54 -11.15 0.47
CA PRO A 128 8.78 -10.52 0.94
C PRO A 128 9.57 -9.82 -0.18
N TRP A 129 9.55 -10.35 -1.40
CA TRP A 129 10.20 -9.74 -2.56
C TRP A 129 9.69 -8.33 -2.91
N ARG A 130 8.52 -7.89 -2.42
CA ARG A 130 8.09 -6.47 -2.55
C ARG A 130 9.09 -5.52 -1.90
N LEU A 131 9.83 -5.96 -0.90
CA LEU A 131 10.88 -5.16 -0.25
C LEU A 131 12.17 -5.06 -1.08
N LEU A 132 12.26 -5.78 -2.21
CA LEU A 132 13.28 -5.50 -3.22
C LEU A 132 13.14 -4.06 -3.75
N ALA A 133 11.94 -3.48 -3.80
CA ALA A 133 11.77 -2.08 -4.18
C ALA A 133 12.55 -1.14 -3.24
N VAL A 134 12.56 -1.42 -1.94
CA VAL A 134 13.36 -0.67 -0.95
C VAL A 134 14.86 -0.89 -1.19
N ALA A 135 15.25 -2.14 -1.44
CA ALA A 135 16.63 -2.47 -1.75
C ALA A 135 17.13 -1.78 -3.03
N THR A 136 16.31 -1.70 -4.07
CA THR A 136 16.62 -1.03 -5.34
C THR A 136 16.84 0.47 -5.15
N VAL A 137 16.07 1.14 -4.28
CA VAL A 137 16.31 2.55 -3.93
C VAL A 137 17.69 2.71 -3.28
N GLY A 138 18.03 1.84 -2.33
CA GLY A 138 19.36 1.82 -1.71
C GLY A 138 20.48 1.59 -2.71
N ALA A 139 20.30 0.62 -3.62
CA ALA A 139 21.26 0.30 -4.66
C ALA A 139 21.45 1.44 -5.67
N ALA A 140 20.38 2.09 -6.10
CA ALA A 140 20.43 3.24 -7.00
C ALA A 140 21.15 4.42 -6.35
N LEU A 141 20.88 4.70 -5.07
CA LEU A 141 21.58 5.74 -4.31
C LEU A 141 23.07 5.46 -4.23
N LEU A 142 23.47 4.22 -3.88
CA LEU A 142 24.88 3.83 -3.80
C LEU A 142 25.56 3.85 -5.18
N GLY A 143 24.89 3.36 -6.22
CA GLY A 143 25.39 3.41 -7.60
C GLY A 143 25.60 4.84 -8.08
N GLY A 144 24.66 5.74 -7.81
CA GLY A 144 24.80 7.16 -8.10
C GLY A 144 25.97 7.81 -7.37
N LEU A 145 26.17 7.50 -6.08
CA LEU A 145 27.33 7.97 -5.31
C LEU A 145 28.66 7.41 -5.80
N GLY A 146 28.66 6.20 -6.39
CA GLY A 146 29.81 5.60 -7.05
C GLY A 146 30.14 6.30 -8.36
N ALA A 147 29.13 6.56 -9.18
CA ALA A 147 29.27 7.31 -10.43
C ALA A 147 29.77 8.75 -10.20
N ASP A 148 29.21 9.44 -9.20
CA ASP A 148 29.66 10.77 -8.74
C ASP A 148 31.15 10.78 -8.42
N ARG A 149 31.62 9.77 -7.66
CA ARG A 149 33.04 9.63 -7.33
C ARG A 149 33.92 9.28 -8.50
N LEU A 150 33.43 8.50 -9.45
CA LEU A 150 34.17 8.22 -10.66
C LEU A 150 34.29 9.48 -11.52
N ALA A 151 33.26 10.34 -11.52
CA ALA A 151 33.29 11.63 -12.21
C ALA A 151 34.32 12.60 -11.59
N ASP A 152 34.60 12.54 -10.28
CA ASP A 152 35.68 13.31 -9.65
C ASP A 152 37.08 12.91 -10.18
N VAL A 153 37.25 11.64 -10.58
CA VAL A 153 38.51 11.11 -11.12
C VAL A 153 38.66 11.41 -12.63
N VAL A 154 37.55 11.64 -13.33
CA VAL A 154 37.52 11.82 -14.79
C VAL A 154 37.22 13.29 -15.15
N ALA A 155 38.23 14.02 -15.64
CA ALA A 155 38.08 15.44 -15.97
C ALA A 155 37.41 15.72 -17.34
N GLY A 156 36.83 16.91 -17.49
CA GLY A 156 36.38 17.47 -18.77
C GLY A 156 35.17 16.77 -19.41
N ARG A 157 35.08 16.76 -20.75
CA ARG A 157 33.96 16.17 -21.52
C ARG A 157 33.77 14.66 -21.27
N ARG A 158 34.83 13.96 -20.83
CA ARG A 158 34.82 12.52 -20.56
C ARG A 158 33.88 12.13 -19.41
N ARG A 159 33.67 13.01 -18.42
CA ARG A 159 32.72 12.77 -17.32
C ARG A 159 31.29 12.61 -17.79
N TRP A 160 30.89 13.42 -18.78
CA TRP A 160 29.54 13.39 -19.35
C TRP A 160 29.36 12.17 -20.25
N ALA A 161 30.39 11.79 -21.00
CA ALA A 161 30.39 10.55 -21.77
C ALA A 161 30.25 9.31 -20.87
N LEU A 162 30.96 9.29 -19.74
CA LEU A 162 30.85 8.24 -18.73
C LEU A 162 29.45 8.20 -18.09
N ALA A 163 28.92 9.35 -17.65
CA ALA A 163 27.58 9.43 -17.09
C ALA A 163 26.51 8.96 -18.09
N ALA A 164 26.59 9.41 -19.35
CA ALA A 164 25.71 8.96 -20.42
C ALA A 164 25.86 7.44 -20.67
N GLY A 165 27.08 6.93 -20.69
CA GLY A 165 27.36 5.50 -20.85
C GLY A 165 26.77 4.64 -19.72
N LEU A 166 26.86 5.10 -18.46
CA LEU A 166 26.26 4.42 -17.31
C LEU A 166 24.73 4.41 -17.40
N VAL A 167 24.12 5.53 -17.78
CA VAL A 167 22.67 5.64 -17.97
C VAL A 167 22.22 4.72 -19.12
N LEU A 168 22.86 4.83 -20.29
CA LEU A 168 22.53 4.01 -21.47
C LEU A 168 22.78 2.52 -21.21
N GLY A 169 23.86 2.16 -20.51
CA GLY A 169 24.14 0.79 -20.10
C GLY A 169 23.09 0.24 -19.15
N THR A 170 22.63 1.05 -18.20
CA THR A 170 21.52 0.68 -17.29
C THR A 170 20.24 0.45 -18.07
N ILE A 171 19.89 1.35 -18.99
CA ILE A 171 18.72 1.21 -19.87
C ILE A 171 18.83 -0.05 -20.72
N ALA A 172 19.98 -0.30 -21.35
CA ALA A 172 20.20 -1.48 -22.19
C ALA A 172 20.09 -2.79 -21.40
N LEU A 173 20.60 -2.82 -20.16
CA LEU A 173 20.48 -3.99 -19.28
C LEU A 173 19.05 -4.20 -18.77
N ALA A 174 18.28 -3.14 -18.57
CA ALA A 174 16.89 -3.19 -18.14
C ALA A 174 15.91 -3.43 -19.30
N TRP A 175 16.29 -3.12 -20.54
CA TRP A 175 15.41 -3.16 -21.71
C TRP A 175 14.68 -4.50 -21.89
N PRO A 176 15.32 -5.69 -21.74
CA PRO A 176 14.62 -6.97 -21.87
C PRO A 176 13.54 -7.22 -20.80
N LEU A 177 13.57 -6.46 -19.69
CA LEU A 177 12.58 -6.52 -18.61
C LEU A 177 11.40 -5.58 -18.85
N VAL A 178 11.52 -4.66 -19.81
CA VAL A 178 10.50 -3.66 -20.13
C VAL A 178 9.68 -4.16 -21.32
N GLY A 179 8.36 -4.13 -21.16
CA GLY A 179 7.41 -4.44 -22.24
C GLY A 179 6.53 -5.65 -21.95
N PRO A 180 5.49 -5.87 -22.77
CA PRO A 180 4.59 -6.99 -22.60
C PRO A 180 5.33 -8.30 -22.88
N LYS A 181 5.42 -9.16 -21.86
CA LYS A 181 5.81 -10.56 -22.07
C LYS A 181 4.63 -11.31 -22.69
N ARG A 182 4.89 -12.35 -23.49
CA ARG A 182 3.82 -13.20 -24.04
C ARG A 182 3.05 -13.80 -22.87
N ASN A 183 1.80 -13.38 -22.70
CA ASN A 183 0.86 -14.08 -21.83
C ASN A 183 0.61 -15.47 -22.42
N GLY A 184 0.59 -16.50 -21.56
CA GLY A 184 0.14 -17.83 -21.96
C GLY A 184 -1.30 -17.80 -22.52
N PRO A 185 -1.76 -18.89 -23.16
CA PRO A 185 -3.15 -18.98 -23.59
C PRO A 185 -4.08 -18.71 -22.40
N LEU A 186 -4.99 -17.75 -22.55
CA LEU A 186 -5.95 -17.43 -21.50
C LEU A 186 -6.85 -18.66 -21.25
N PRO A 187 -7.06 -19.07 -19.99
CA PRO A 187 -8.07 -20.06 -19.65
C PRO A 187 -9.41 -19.71 -20.29
N ALA A 188 -10.04 -20.67 -20.97
CA ALA A 188 -11.29 -20.45 -21.72
C ALA A 188 -12.41 -19.81 -20.88
N GLY A 189 -12.41 -20.08 -19.57
CA GLY A 189 -13.37 -19.52 -18.62
C GLY A 189 -13.20 -18.03 -18.31
N ILE A 190 -12.07 -17.38 -18.61
CA ILE A 190 -11.90 -15.94 -18.34
C ILE A 190 -12.67 -15.06 -19.34
N LEU A 191 -12.92 -15.57 -20.55
CA LEU A 191 -13.64 -14.84 -21.59
C LEU A 191 -15.14 -15.12 -21.59
N ASP A 192 -15.62 -16.03 -20.73
CA ASP A 192 -17.05 -16.34 -20.60
C ASP A 192 -17.75 -15.25 -19.76
N PRO A 193 -18.70 -14.48 -20.32
CA PRO A 193 -19.44 -13.48 -19.57
C PRO A 193 -20.17 -14.06 -18.35
N SER A 194 -20.58 -15.33 -18.41
CA SER A 194 -21.31 -15.99 -17.32
C SER A 194 -20.42 -16.28 -16.11
N SER A 195 -19.13 -16.56 -16.32
CA SER A 195 -18.15 -16.76 -15.25
C SER A 195 -17.75 -15.42 -14.60
N LEU A 196 -17.58 -14.37 -15.40
CA LEU A 196 -17.28 -13.01 -14.92
C LEU A 196 -18.44 -12.45 -14.10
N GLN A 197 -19.68 -12.71 -14.51
CA GLN A 197 -20.87 -12.34 -13.73
C GLN A 197 -21.06 -13.19 -12.48
N ALA A 198 -20.60 -14.46 -12.47
CA ALA A 198 -20.64 -15.32 -11.30
C ALA A 198 -19.68 -14.88 -10.18
N THR A 199 -18.64 -14.13 -10.53
CA THR A 199 -17.53 -13.75 -9.63
C THR A 199 -17.49 -12.24 -9.43
N ARG A 200 -18.64 -11.57 -9.24
CA ARG A 200 -18.72 -10.14 -8.89
C ARG A 200 -18.27 -9.86 -7.44
N ASN A 201 -17.12 -10.38 -7.06
CA ASN A 201 -16.42 -10.01 -5.85
C ASN A 201 -15.35 -8.99 -6.23
N THR A 202 -15.27 -7.90 -5.48
CA THR A 202 -14.19 -6.90 -5.62
C THR A 202 -12.94 -7.29 -4.83
N THR A 203 -12.89 -8.52 -4.32
CA THR A 203 -11.87 -9.04 -3.42
C THR A 203 -11.22 -10.26 -4.05
N THR A 204 -9.94 -10.51 -3.72
CA THR A 204 -9.19 -11.60 -4.35
C THR A 204 -9.38 -12.93 -3.61
N ALA A 205 -9.49 -12.89 -2.28
CA ALA A 205 -9.62 -14.04 -1.40
C ALA A 205 -10.85 -13.95 -0.47
N GLY A 206 -11.76 -13.00 -0.71
CA GLY A 206 -12.85 -12.73 0.23
C GLY A 206 -12.41 -11.99 1.49
N GLU A 207 -11.21 -11.40 1.49
CA GLU A 207 -10.54 -10.82 2.67
C GLU A 207 -11.25 -9.63 3.30
N TYR A 208 -12.09 -8.93 2.52
CA TYR A 208 -12.90 -7.80 2.99
C TYR A 208 -14.37 -8.18 3.22
N LEU A 209 -14.71 -9.47 3.12
CA LEU A 209 -16.02 -9.93 3.53
C LEU A 209 -16.15 -9.83 5.05
N PRO A 210 -17.34 -9.47 5.57
CA PRO A 210 -17.64 -9.57 6.99
C PRO A 210 -17.38 -10.96 7.54
N ARG A 211 -17.08 -11.07 8.83
CA ARG A 211 -16.74 -12.36 9.46
C ARG A 211 -17.89 -13.37 9.44
N GLU A 212 -19.12 -12.89 9.40
CA GLU A 212 -20.34 -13.69 9.39
C GLU A 212 -20.54 -14.43 8.05
N VAL A 213 -19.83 -14.01 6.99
CA VAL A 213 -19.93 -14.61 5.65
C VAL A 213 -19.05 -15.87 5.57
N THR A 214 -19.67 -17.04 5.66
CA THR A 214 -19.00 -18.33 5.44
C THR A 214 -19.36 -18.97 4.11
N THR A 215 -20.42 -18.50 3.45
CA THR A 215 -20.86 -18.98 2.14
C THR A 215 -21.21 -17.79 1.26
N ILE A 216 -20.51 -17.67 0.14
CA ILE A 216 -20.86 -16.71 -0.90
C ILE A 216 -21.98 -17.34 -1.73
N GLY A 217 -23.21 -17.21 -1.23
CA GLY A 217 -24.40 -17.65 -1.94
C GLY A 217 -24.77 -16.69 -3.06
N ARG A 218 -25.18 -17.20 -4.22
CA ARG A 218 -25.88 -16.36 -5.20
C ARG A 218 -27.22 -15.92 -4.58
N PRO A 219 -27.52 -14.62 -4.51
CA PRO A 219 -28.85 -14.15 -4.18
C PRO A 219 -29.81 -14.46 -5.34
N ARG A 220 -30.25 -15.72 -5.50
CA ARG A 220 -31.23 -16.12 -6.54
C ARG A 220 -32.64 -15.57 -6.26
N SER A 221 -32.85 -14.90 -5.14
CA SER A 221 -34.15 -14.46 -4.62
C SER A 221 -34.25 -12.95 -4.34
N PHE A 222 -33.27 -12.15 -4.77
CA PHE A 222 -33.32 -10.71 -4.56
C PHE A 222 -33.87 -10.01 -5.81
N GLU A 223 -35.01 -9.34 -5.65
CA GLU A 223 -35.59 -8.48 -6.68
C GLU A 223 -35.17 -7.03 -6.39
N ASN A 224 -34.51 -6.38 -7.34
CA ASN A 224 -33.87 -5.07 -7.15
C ASN A 224 -32.91 -4.99 -5.94
N GLY A 225 -32.33 -6.13 -5.55
CA GLY A 225 -31.42 -6.23 -4.41
C GLY A 225 -32.11 -6.27 -3.04
N VAL A 226 -33.42 -6.53 -3.00
CA VAL A 226 -34.20 -6.75 -1.77
C VAL A 226 -34.85 -8.12 -1.83
N ARG A 227 -34.86 -8.83 -0.71
CA ARG A 227 -35.63 -10.06 -0.49
C ARG A 227 -36.52 -9.85 0.71
N ALA A 228 -37.83 -10.07 0.55
CA ALA A 228 -38.78 -9.98 1.64
C ALA A 228 -39.43 -11.35 1.87
N ASP A 229 -39.60 -11.73 3.13
CA ASP A 229 -40.19 -13.01 3.50
C ASP A 229 -41.74 -12.90 3.58
N GLY A 230 -42.44 -14.03 3.40
CA GLY A 230 -43.90 -14.11 3.53
C GLY A 230 -44.67 -13.45 2.38
N THR A 231 -45.79 -12.80 2.69
CA THR A 231 -46.63 -12.04 1.72
C THR A 231 -46.18 -10.60 1.50
N THR A 232 -44.98 -10.24 2.00
CA THR A 232 -44.43 -8.89 1.94
C THR A 232 -44.17 -8.43 0.51
N ARG A 233 -44.65 -7.24 0.17
CA ARG A 233 -44.43 -6.58 -1.12
C ARG A 233 -43.48 -5.40 -0.97
N VAL A 234 -42.46 -5.37 -1.82
CA VAL A 234 -41.57 -4.22 -1.98
C VAL A 234 -42.16 -3.32 -3.05
N LEU A 235 -42.77 -2.21 -2.63
CA LEU A 235 -43.42 -1.26 -3.55
C LEU A 235 -42.39 -0.38 -4.27
N GLU A 236 -41.37 0.07 -3.54
CA GLU A 236 -40.27 0.86 -4.08
C GLU A 236 -38.95 0.46 -3.42
N ALA A 237 -37.87 0.42 -4.20
CA ALA A 237 -36.52 0.19 -3.70
C ALA A 237 -35.50 1.04 -4.46
N ASN A 238 -34.90 2.00 -3.77
CA ASN A 238 -33.84 2.85 -4.31
C ASN A 238 -32.53 2.60 -3.56
N ARG A 239 -31.49 2.21 -4.31
CA ARG A 239 -30.16 1.92 -3.77
C ARG A 239 -29.17 3.00 -4.20
N ARG A 240 -28.44 3.54 -3.22
CA ARG A 240 -27.25 4.37 -3.40
C ARG A 240 -26.10 3.77 -2.60
N ALA A 241 -24.88 4.26 -2.85
CA ALA A 241 -23.71 3.81 -2.09
C ALA A 241 -23.92 4.05 -0.57
N GLY A 242 -24.02 2.97 0.19
CA GLY A 242 -24.23 3.01 1.65
C GLY A 242 -25.61 3.52 2.09
N ARG A 243 -26.62 3.58 1.20
CA ARG A 243 -27.98 4.00 1.56
C ARG A 243 -29.04 3.24 0.77
N TRP A 244 -30.12 2.87 1.44
CA TRP A 244 -31.36 2.39 0.85
C TRP A 244 -32.55 3.24 1.28
N SER A 245 -33.47 3.46 0.36
CA SER A 245 -34.79 4.00 0.64
C SER A 245 -35.81 3.03 0.05
N LEU A 246 -36.66 2.47 0.91
CA LEU A 246 -37.58 1.40 0.58
C LEU A 246 -38.98 1.79 1.02
N ARG A 247 -39.98 1.39 0.24
CA ARG A 247 -41.38 1.40 0.65
C ARG A 247 -41.89 -0.04 0.62
N ILE A 248 -42.30 -0.54 1.78
CA ILE A 248 -42.61 -1.95 2.00
C ILE A 248 -44.02 -2.07 2.56
N GLU A 249 -44.80 -2.99 2.03
CA GLU A 249 -46.13 -3.35 2.52
C GLU A 249 -46.11 -4.80 2.99
N SER A 250 -46.53 -5.05 4.22
CA SER A 250 -46.63 -6.41 4.76
C SER A 250 -47.87 -6.61 5.61
N ASP A 251 -48.52 -7.76 5.51
CA ASP A 251 -49.71 -8.08 6.30
C ASP A 251 -49.36 -8.43 7.76
N THR A 252 -48.13 -8.88 7.99
CA THR A 252 -47.59 -9.29 9.29
C THR A 252 -46.19 -8.72 9.50
N PRO A 253 -45.66 -8.65 10.74
CA PRO A 253 -44.24 -8.35 10.92
C PRO A 253 -43.39 -9.30 10.07
N ALA A 254 -42.48 -8.74 9.28
CA ALA A 254 -41.76 -9.51 8.27
C ALA A 254 -40.29 -9.12 8.22
N ARG A 255 -39.46 -10.12 7.91
CA ARG A 255 -38.04 -9.91 7.69
C ARG A 255 -37.78 -9.48 6.26
N VAL A 256 -36.97 -8.44 6.13
CA VAL A 256 -36.48 -7.91 4.87
C VAL A 256 -34.95 -8.03 4.88
N THR A 257 -34.40 -8.59 3.81
CA THR A 257 -32.97 -8.78 3.61
C THR A 257 -32.50 -7.99 2.40
N LEU A 258 -31.38 -7.29 2.54
CA LEU A 258 -30.74 -6.54 1.47
C LEU A 258 -29.56 -7.31 0.88
N VAL A 259 -29.28 -7.08 -0.40
CA VAL A 259 -28.14 -7.71 -1.09
C VAL A 259 -26.80 -7.22 -0.53
N ASP A 260 -26.79 -6.06 0.13
CA ASP A 260 -25.62 -5.57 0.85
C ASP A 260 -25.32 -6.46 2.06
N LEU A 261 -24.02 -6.64 2.33
CA LEU A 261 -23.55 -7.39 3.48
C LEU A 261 -23.60 -6.52 4.73
N TYR A 262 -23.92 -7.14 5.86
CA TYR A 262 -23.85 -6.51 7.16
C TYR A 262 -22.42 -6.09 7.47
N TYR A 263 -22.26 -4.87 7.96
CA TYR A 263 -21.00 -4.32 8.43
C TYR A 263 -21.32 -3.33 9.57
N PRO A 264 -20.50 -3.25 10.64
CA PRO A 264 -20.78 -2.33 11.73
C PRO A 264 -20.91 -0.87 11.28
N GLY A 265 -22.02 -0.23 11.66
CA GLY A 265 -22.34 1.15 11.29
C GLY A 265 -23.62 1.27 10.44
N TRP A 266 -24.19 0.16 9.96
CA TRP A 266 -25.54 0.21 9.42
C TRP A 266 -26.55 0.63 10.48
N THR A 267 -27.47 1.49 10.09
CA THR A 267 -28.64 1.92 10.86
C THR A 267 -29.85 1.83 9.94
N ALA A 268 -31.00 1.43 10.47
CA ALA A 268 -32.25 1.33 9.74
C ALA A 268 -33.34 2.02 10.55
N THR A 269 -34.21 2.78 9.88
CA THR A 269 -35.36 3.43 10.50
C THR A 269 -36.62 3.19 9.69
N ALA A 270 -37.71 2.79 10.35
CA ALA A 270 -39.06 2.68 9.81
C ALA A 270 -39.89 3.86 10.29
N ASN A 271 -40.37 4.72 9.38
CA ASN A 271 -41.18 5.89 9.72
C ASN A 271 -40.57 6.78 10.84
N GLY A 272 -39.24 6.79 10.98
CA GLY A 272 -38.50 7.55 11.99
C GLY A 272 -38.10 6.76 13.25
N GLU A 273 -38.64 5.57 13.48
CA GLU A 273 -38.26 4.69 14.59
C GLU A 273 -37.13 3.74 14.19
N THR A 274 -36.18 3.50 15.10
CA THR A 274 -35.02 2.63 14.84
C THR A 274 -35.44 1.17 14.74
N LEU A 275 -35.02 0.50 13.67
CA LEU A 275 -35.21 -0.93 13.49
C LEU A 275 -34.00 -1.71 14.02
N GLU A 276 -34.27 -2.89 14.57
CA GLU A 276 -33.23 -3.88 14.77
C GLU A 276 -32.74 -4.44 13.44
N LEU A 277 -31.44 -4.66 13.37
CA LEU A 277 -30.75 -5.08 12.17
C LEU A 277 -29.67 -6.10 12.51
N GLY A 278 -29.37 -6.98 11.56
CA GLY A 278 -28.42 -8.06 11.77
C GLY A 278 -27.83 -8.59 10.47
N ALA A 279 -27.00 -9.62 10.64
CA ALA A 279 -26.42 -10.38 9.56
C ALA A 279 -27.18 -11.70 9.38
N THR A 280 -27.45 -12.08 8.14
CA THR A 280 -28.07 -13.38 7.82
C THR A 280 -27.05 -14.48 8.03
N ASP A 281 -27.48 -15.61 8.59
CA ASP A 281 -26.61 -16.76 8.81
C ASP A 281 -25.89 -17.18 7.51
N LYS A 282 -24.58 -17.41 7.63
CA LYS A 282 -23.65 -17.87 6.58
C LYS A 282 -23.44 -16.92 5.40
N THR A 283 -24.45 -16.21 4.95
CA THR A 283 -24.39 -15.29 3.80
C THR A 283 -24.01 -13.87 4.21
N GLY A 284 -24.22 -13.51 5.48
CA GLY A 284 -23.88 -12.22 6.06
C GLY A 284 -24.64 -11.04 5.48
N ASN A 285 -25.71 -11.28 4.70
CA ASN A 285 -26.56 -10.21 4.17
C ASN A 285 -27.25 -9.43 5.30
N LEU A 286 -27.33 -8.11 5.14
CA LEU A 286 -28.01 -7.22 6.08
C LEU A 286 -29.51 -7.52 6.06
N TRP A 287 -30.09 -7.77 7.23
CA TRP A 287 -31.54 -7.89 7.40
C TRP A 287 -32.05 -6.98 8.50
N PHE A 288 -33.34 -6.66 8.44
CA PHE A 288 -34.10 -5.96 9.47
C PHE A 288 -35.55 -6.46 9.44
N GLU A 289 -36.30 -6.22 10.52
CA GLU A 289 -37.71 -6.55 10.61
C GLU A 289 -38.56 -5.29 10.45
N VAL A 290 -39.61 -5.38 9.62
CA VAL A 290 -40.59 -4.31 9.43
C VAL A 290 -41.90 -4.69 10.11
N PRO A 291 -42.62 -3.72 10.71
CA PRO A 291 -43.94 -3.97 11.27
C PRO A 291 -44.97 -4.26 10.15
N ALA A 292 -46.14 -4.77 10.54
CA ALA A 292 -47.26 -4.90 9.63
C ALA A 292 -47.76 -3.52 9.16
N GLY A 293 -48.28 -3.45 7.94
CA GLY A 293 -48.72 -2.25 7.26
C GLY A 293 -47.73 -1.75 6.20
N THR A 294 -47.97 -0.53 5.71
CA THR A 294 -47.08 0.16 4.76
C THR A 294 -46.08 1.02 5.53
N THR A 295 -44.79 0.80 5.28
CA THR A 295 -43.70 1.46 6.00
C THR A 295 -42.64 1.99 5.05
N ASP A 296 -42.22 3.24 5.28
CA ASP A 296 -41.05 3.81 4.62
C ASP A 296 -39.80 3.52 5.45
N VAL A 297 -38.84 2.83 4.84
CA VAL A 297 -37.59 2.40 5.49
C VAL A 297 -36.40 3.12 4.88
N ASP A 298 -35.64 3.82 5.72
CA ASP A 298 -34.32 4.39 5.38
C ASP A 298 -33.24 3.55 6.05
N VAL A 299 -32.31 3.01 5.26
CA VAL A 299 -31.15 2.26 5.76
C VAL A 299 -29.90 2.98 5.34
N ARG A 300 -28.98 3.26 6.28
CA ARG A 300 -27.76 4.03 5.99
C ARG A 300 -26.55 3.48 6.73
N LEU A 301 -25.41 3.49 6.05
CA LEU A 301 -24.11 3.12 6.61
C LEU A 301 -23.44 4.37 7.18
N GLU A 302 -23.39 4.46 8.51
CA GLU A 302 -22.77 5.56 9.22
C GLU A 302 -21.27 5.28 9.51
N PRO A 303 -20.42 6.33 9.50
CA PRO A 303 -19.01 6.15 9.83
C PRO A 303 -18.85 5.82 11.32
N LEU A 304 -18.11 4.74 11.60
CA LEU A 304 -17.73 4.36 12.97
C LEU A 304 -17.00 5.50 13.71
N PRO A 305 -17.16 5.62 15.05
CA PRO A 305 -16.53 6.68 15.84
C PRO A 305 -15.02 6.79 15.64
N VAL A 306 -14.32 5.66 15.45
CA VAL A 306 -12.88 5.60 15.19
C VAL A 306 -12.50 6.40 13.95
N ARG A 307 -13.33 6.40 12.89
CA ARG A 307 -13.10 7.17 11.66
C ARG A 307 -13.12 8.67 11.94
N ARG A 308 -14.04 9.13 12.79
CA ARG A 308 -14.12 10.54 13.18
C ARG A 308 -12.89 10.96 14.01
N GLY A 309 -12.53 10.19 15.03
CA GLY A 309 -11.36 10.46 15.86
C GLY A 309 -10.06 10.50 15.05
N ALA A 310 -9.88 9.53 14.16
CA ALA A 310 -8.71 9.44 13.28
C ALA A 310 -8.56 10.63 12.31
N ARG A 311 -9.68 11.17 11.81
CA ARG A 311 -9.69 12.41 11.00
C ARG A 311 -9.24 13.61 11.83
N ILE A 312 -9.75 13.76 13.06
CA ILE A 312 -9.38 14.85 13.97
C ILE A 312 -7.88 14.81 14.28
N VAL A 313 -7.34 13.65 14.66
CA VAL A 313 -5.90 13.47 14.90
C VAL A 313 -5.06 13.85 13.68
N SER A 314 -5.51 13.46 12.49
CA SER A 314 -4.81 13.80 11.24
C SER A 314 -4.79 15.29 10.96
N ALA A 315 -5.92 15.97 11.21
CA ALA A 315 -6.06 17.42 11.05
C ALA A 315 -5.17 18.18 12.05
N ILE A 316 -5.18 17.79 13.33
CA ILE A 316 -4.30 18.38 14.36
C ILE A 316 -2.83 18.21 13.97
N THR A 317 -2.43 17.02 13.50
CA THR A 317 -1.06 16.75 13.06
C THR A 317 -0.65 17.68 11.91
N TRP A 318 -1.52 17.88 10.92
CA TRP A 318 -1.26 18.77 9.79
C TRP A 318 -1.19 20.24 10.23
N ALA A 319 -2.07 20.67 11.12
CA ALA A 319 -2.03 22.02 11.71
C ALA A 319 -0.72 22.26 12.48
N ALA A 320 -0.26 21.28 13.27
CA ALA A 320 1.00 21.35 14.00
C ALA A 320 2.21 21.41 13.05
N LEU A 321 2.26 20.57 12.00
CA LEU A 321 3.33 20.62 11.00
C LEU A 321 3.36 21.96 10.28
N LEU A 322 2.19 22.49 9.90
CA LEU A 322 2.09 23.80 9.27
C LEU A 322 2.58 24.91 10.23
N ALA A 323 2.20 24.85 11.50
CA ALA A 323 2.67 25.80 12.51
C ALA A 323 4.20 25.75 12.67
N VAL A 324 4.81 24.57 12.67
CA VAL A 324 6.29 24.41 12.71
C VAL A 324 6.95 25.02 11.47
N VAL A 325 6.41 24.77 10.27
CA VAL A 325 6.92 25.36 9.02
C VAL A 325 6.78 26.89 9.02
N LEU A 326 5.66 27.42 9.48
CA LEU A 326 5.45 28.87 9.58
C LEU A 326 6.37 29.51 10.64
N ALA A 327 6.50 28.89 11.82
CA ALA A 327 7.37 29.36 12.88
C ALA A 327 8.85 29.34 12.47
N SER A 328 9.31 28.28 11.80
CA SER A 328 10.68 28.18 11.30
C SER A 328 10.99 29.22 10.22
N ARG A 329 10.03 29.58 9.35
CA ARG A 329 10.19 30.69 8.39
C ARG A 329 10.27 32.04 9.08
N VAL A 330 9.44 32.29 10.10
CA VAL A 330 9.46 33.56 10.87
C VAL A 330 10.77 33.71 11.66
N LEU A 331 11.23 32.64 12.31
CA LEU A 331 12.49 32.62 13.06
C LEU A 331 13.71 32.67 12.13
N GLY A 332 13.66 32.02 10.97
CA GLY A 332 14.67 32.10 9.91
C GLY A 332 14.83 33.53 9.39
N ASN A 333 13.72 34.23 9.10
CA ASN A 333 13.75 35.64 8.67
C ASN A 333 14.31 36.58 9.75
N ARG A 334 13.96 36.36 11.03
CA ARG A 334 14.47 37.17 12.15
C ARG A 334 15.98 37.00 12.37
N SER A 335 16.51 35.79 12.21
CA SER A 335 17.96 35.54 12.32
C SER A 335 18.76 36.13 11.15
N PHE A 336 18.20 36.15 9.94
CA PHE A 336 18.78 36.83 8.78
C PHE A 336 18.89 38.35 8.98
N HIS A 337 17.81 39.01 9.43
CA HIS A 337 17.83 40.47 9.70
C HIS A 337 18.75 40.88 10.86
N ARG A 338 18.91 40.03 11.88
CA ARG A 338 19.78 40.31 13.03
C ARG A 338 21.27 40.23 12.66
N ARG A 339 21.67 39.30 11.77
CA ARG A 339 23.05 39.21 11.27
C ARG A 339 23.43 40.40 10.37
N HIS A 340 22.53 40.86 9.50
CA HIS A 340 22.80 42.04 8.67
C HIS A 340 22.87 43.35 9.46
N ARG A 341 22.06 43.53 10.52
CA ARG A 341 22.18 44.69 11.41
C ARG A 341 23.46 44.69 12.26
N ALA A 342 23.98 43.52 12.63
CA ALA A 342 25.25 43.43 13.35
C ALA A 342 26.45 43.75 12.44
N ALA A 343 26.42 43.30 11.17
CA ALA A 343 27.46 43.62 10.19
C ALA A 343 27.48 45.11 9.78
N GLY A 344 26.32 45.78 9.73
CA GLY A 344 26.24 47.21 9.43
C GLY A 344 26.65 48.15 10.57
N ARG A 345 26.83 47.65 11.80
CA ARG A 345 27.30 48.46 12.94
C ARG A 345 28.81 48.40 13.15
N SER A 346 29.52 47.42 12.58
CA SER A 346 30.99 47.34 12.71
C SER A 346 31.73 48.20 11.67
N THR A 347 31.03 48.87 10.77
CA THR A 347 31.59 49.73 9.72
C THR A 347 31.48 51.24 10.02
N SER A 348 31.03 51.62 11.23
CA SER A 348 30.83 53.02 11.64
C SER A 348 31.75 53.47 12.79
N ILE A 349 32.82 52.75 13.09
CA ILE A 349 33.88 53.20 14.00
C ILE A 349 35.18 53.15 13.19
N ALA A 350 35.43 54.24 12.46
CA ALA A 350 36.70 54.59 11.84
C ALA A 350 36.99 56.04 12.20
#